data_AF-A0AAD7NA29-F1
#
_entry.id   AF-A0AAD7NA29-F1
#
_cell.length_a   1.000
_cell.length_b   1.000
_cell.length_c   1.000
_cell.angle_alpha   90.00
_cell.angle_beta   90.00
_cell.angle_gamma   90.00
#
_symmetry.space_group_name_H-M   'P 1'
#
loop_
_entity.id
_entity.type
_entity.pdbx_description
1 polymer ?
#
loop_
_entity_poly.entity_id
_entity_poly.type
_entity_poly.pdbx_seq_one_letter_code
_entity_poly.pdbx_strand_id
1 'polypeptide(L)'
;SPVHPASLVDPTTHSPALMQLLEIKLSRPVIDYVVDCVYETVDHALDHLPFSSPTRGPSPTPSNPRQKFASFVLNVLARADVSPATLLVALVYITRARPHIVIALRQYALERVFLGAFIVANKYTHDRALKNVDWALCTGVFRKRDIGRIEQEFLDVLDWELGVRDADLLAHHEGLVATDLEPYRYGQVGAEEAENPNVHTYHHSIKRGCTHRARARAFKLAE
;
A
#
# COMPACT_ATOMS: atom_id res chain seq x y z
N SER A 1 -12.63 27.16 19.66
CA SER A 1 -12.13 26.45 18.46
C SER A 1 -12.63 25.03 18.47
N PRO A 2 -13.17 24.50 17.36
CA PRO A 2 -13.44 23.08 17.29
C PRO A 2 -12.08 22.38 17.24
N VAL A 3 -11.73 21.73 18.34
CA VAL A 3 -10.60 20.80 18.43
C VAL A 3 -10.84 19.71 17.37
N HIS A 4 -9.83 19.38 16.56
CA HIS A 4 -10.00 18.34 15.53
C HIS A 4 -10.32 17.01 16.23
N PRO A 5 -11.29 16.20 15.76
CA PRO A 5 -11.74 15.00 16.49
C PRO A 5 -10.63 13.97 16.77
N ALA A 6 -9.53 14.02 16.02
CA ALA A 6 -8.38 13.13 16.18
C ALA A 6 -7.18 13.77 16.91
N SER A 7 -7.31 14.98 17.46
CA SER A 7 -6.19 15.71 18.08
C SER A 7 -6.64 16.57 19.25
N LEU A 8 -5.86 16.60 20.33
CA LEU A 8 -6.13 17.47 21.49
C LEU A 8 -5.43 18.84 21.41
N VAL A 9 -4.71 19.11 20.31
CA VAL A 9 -4.03 20.39 20.08
C VAL A 9 -4.82 21.27 19.12
N ASP A 10 -4.53 22.58 19.14
CA ASP A 10 -5.20 23.54 18.27
C ASP A 10 -4.95 23.16 16.79
N PRO A 11 -5.99 23.07 15.95
CA PRO A 11 -5.86 22.73 14.54
C PRO A 11 -4.85 23.59 13.76
N THR A 12 -4.65 24.84 14.18
CA THR A 12 -3.66 25.75 13.57
C THR A 12 -2.20 25.33 13.80
N THR A 13 -1.96 24.42 14.75
CA THR A 13 -0.63 23.84 14.98
C THR A 13 -0.32 22.65 14.08
N HIS A 14 -1.32 22.12 13.36
CA HIS A 14 -1.11 21.03 12.42
C HIS A 14 -0.57 21.53 11.09
N SER A 15 0.31 20.74 10.48
CA SER A 15 0.72 20.98 9.10
C SER A 15 -0.50 20.90 8.18
N PRO A 16 -0.76 21.92 7.33
CA PRO A 16 -1.92 21.92 6.43
C PRO A 16 -1.89 20.74 5.45
N ALA A 17 -0.71 20.26 5.06
CA ALA A 17 -0.56 19.09 4.20
C ALA A 17 -1.05 17.80 4.89
N LEU A 18 -0.84 17.66 6.20
CA LEU A 18 -1.36 16.52 6.96
C LEU A 18 -2.88 16.57 7.09
N MET A 19 -3.44 17.76 7.31
CA MET A 19 -4.89 17.94 7.37
C MET A 19 -5.54 17.55 6.04
N GLN A 20 -4.94 17.97 4.93
CA GLN A 20 -5.39 17.59 3.60
C GLN A 20 -5.37 16.05 3.41
N LEU A 21 -4.31 15.36 3.86
CA LEU A 21 -4.24 13.90 3.79
C LEU A 21 -5.39 13.21 4.55
N LEU A 22 -5.80 13.75 5.69
CA LEU A 22 -6.89 13.19 6.51
C LEU A 22 -8.26 13.39 5.88
N GLU A 23 -8.41 14.40 5.02
CA GLU A 23 -9.66 14.71 4.32
C GLU A 23 -9.83 13.94 2.99
N ILE A 24 -8.82 13.15 2.59
CA ILE A 24 -8.86 12.39 1.34
C ILE A 24 -10.01 11.39 1.35
N LYS A 25 -10.81 11.43 0.28
CA LYS A 25 -11.85 10.44 0.01
C LYS A 25 -11.22 9.19 -0.59
N LEU A 26 -11.69 8.01 -0.17
CA LEU A 26 -11.27 6.72 -0.72
C LEU A 26 -11.85 6.51 -2.14
N SER A 27 -11.38 7.32 -3.08
CA SER A 27 -11.75 7.29 -4.50
C SER A 27 -10.96 6.21 -5.24
N ARG A 28 -11.42 5.84 -6.45
CA ARG A 28 -10.72 4.84 -7.27
C ARG A 28 -9.25 5.22 -7.56
N PRO A 29 -8.89 6.48 -7.86
CA PRO A 29 -7.49 6.91 -7.96
C PRO A 29 -6.64 6.64 -6.71
N VAL A 30 -7.19 6.86 -5.50
CA VAL A 30 -6.49 6.55 -4.24
C VAL A 30 -6.27 5.03 -4.10
N ILE A 31 -7.25 4.23 -4.50
CA ILE A 31 -7.10 2.77 -4.52
C ILE A 31 -6.03 2.34 -5.52
N ASP A 32 -6.00 2.93 -6.72
CA ASP A 32 -5.00 2.63 -7.72
C ASP A 32 -3.59 2.97 -7.20
N TYR A 33 -3.44 4.09 -6.47
CA TYR A 33 -2.19 4.45 -5.77
C TYR A 33 -1.76 3.40 -4.72
N VAL A 34 -2.70 2.93 -3.89
CA VAL A 34 -2.44 1.84 -2.93
C VAL A 34 -1.99 0.57 -3.66
N VAL A 35 -2.67 0.24 -4.75
CA VAL A 35 -2.33 -0.91 -5.59
C VAL A 35 -0.91 -0.78 -6.14
N ASP A 36 -0.54 0.38 -6.68
CA ASP A 36 0.81 0.65 -7.17
C ASP A 36 1.87 0.50 -6.09
N CYS A 37 1.65 1.07 -4.90
CA CYS A 37 2.58 0.94 -3.78
C CYS A 37 2.83 -0.53 -3.40
N VAL A 38 1.79 -1.37 -3.43
CA VAL A 38 1.90 -2.80 -3.12
C VAL A 38 2.61 -3.56 -4.25
N TYR A 39 2.30 -3.24 -5.51
CA TYR A 39 2.98 -3.83 -6.67
C TYR A 39 4.48 -3.54 -6.63
N GLU A 40 4.87 -2.28 -6.42
CA GLU A 40 6.28 -1.90 -6.28
C GLU A 40 6.98 -2.66 -5.15
N THR A 41 6.31 -2.82 -4.00
CA THR A 41 6.87 -3.54 -2.86
C THR A 41 7.03 -5.03 -3.14
N VAL A 42 6.07 -5.67 -3.81
CA VAL A 42 6.16 -7.09 -4.18
C VAL A 42 7.19 -7.32 -5.28
N ASP A 43 7.26 -6.46 -6.29
CA ASP A 43 8.21 -6.56 -7.39
C ASP A 43 9.66 -6.44 -6.88
N HIS A 44 9.92 -5.43 -6.04
CA HIS A 44 11.20 -5.27 -5.34
C HIS A 44 11.60 -6.54 -4.57
N ALA A 45 10.65 -7.17 -3.87
CA ALA A 45 10.93 -8.40 -3.11
C ALA A 45 11.29 -9.61 -4.00
N LEU A 46 10.77 -9.64 -5.23
CA LEU A 46 10.96 -10.74 -6.17
C LEU A 46 12.24 -10.57 -7.00
N ASP A 47 12.64 -9.34 -7.29
CA ASP A 47 13.87 -9.01 -8.01
C ASP A 47 15.14 -9.33 -7.21
N HIS A 48 15.05 -9.32 -5.87
CA HIS A 48 16.16 -9.63 -4.98
C HIS A 48 16.34 -11.11 -4.63
N LEU A 49 15.61 -12.02 -5.29
CA LEU A 49 15.76 -13.47 -5.06
C LEU A 49 16.96 -14.06 -5.83
N PRO A 50 17.88 -14.80 -5.17
CA PRO A 50 19.11 -15.32 -5.79
C PRO A 50 18.90 -16.40 -6.86
N PHE A 51 17.65 -16.78 -7.17
CA PHE A 51 17.29 -17.82 -8.15
C PHE A 51 16.13 -17.41 -9.07
N SER A 52 16.01 -16.13 -9.45
CA SER A 52 15.01 -15.71 -10.44
C SER A 52 15.32 -16.28 -11.83
N SER A 53 14.92 -17.53 -12.04
CA SER A 53 14.74 -18.09 -13.38
C SER A 53 13.47 -17.47 -13.98
N PRO A 54 13.47 -17.04 -15.26
CA PRO A 54 12.29 -16.49 -15.88
C PRO A 54 11.31 -17.62 -16.20
N THR A 55 10.49 -18.04 -15.24
CA THR A 55 9.37 -18.93 -15.53
C THR A 55 8.25 -18.10 -16.17
N ARG A 56 8.47 -17.71 -17.43
CA ARG A 56 7.46 -17.13 -18.30
C ARG A 56 6.62 -18.25 -18.89
N GLY A 57 5.67 -18.74 -18.10
CA GLY A 57 4.56 -19.56 -18.60
C GLY A 57 3.33 -18.68 -18.82
N PRO A 58 2.81 -18.52 -20.05
CA PRO A 58 1.53 -17.86 -20.25
C PRO A 58 0.40 -18.81 -19.81
N SER A 59 -0.27 -18.54 -18.70
CA SER A 59 -1.53 -19.20 -18.35
C SER A 59 -2.71 -18.40 -18.90
N PRO A 60 -3.65 -19.02 -19.65
CA PRO A 60 -4.71 -18.30 -20.35
C PRO A 60 -5.91 -18.06 -19.43
N THR A 61 -6.05 -16.85 -18.89
CA THR A 61 -7.36 -16.26 -18.54
C THR A 61 -7.30 -14.74 -18.75
N PRO A 62 -8.32 -14.10 -19.36
CA PRO A 62 -8.31 -12.67 -19.70
C PRO A 62 -8.64 -11.77 -18.49
N SER A 63 -8.47 -12.27 -17.26
CA SER A 63 -8.76 -11.49 -16.06
C SER A 63 -7.48 -10.76 -15.63
N ASN A 64 -7.48 -9.44 -15.77
CA ASN A 64 -6.37 -8.60 -15.37
C ASN A 64 -6.04 -8.80 -13.86
N PRO A 65 -4.88 -9.39 -13.48
CA PRO A 65 -4.54 -9.66 -12.08
C PRO A 65 -4.54 -8.39 -11.22
N ARG A 66 -4.16 -7.25 -11.80
CA ARG A 66 -4.24 -5.94 -11.15
C ARG A 66 -5.67 -5.57 -10.79
N GLN A 67 -6.62 -5.79 -11.70
CA GLN A 67 -8.03 -5.49 -11.45
C GLN A 67 -8.61 -6.39 -10.36
N LYS A 68 -8.26 -7.69 -10.34
CA LYS A 68 -8.66 -8.60 -9.26
C LYS A 68 -8.16 -8.12 -7.90
N PHE A 69 -6.89 -7.72 -7.84
CA PHE A 69 -6.29 -7.21 -6.61
C PHE A 69 -6.89 -5.87 -6.19
N ALA A 70 -7.13 -4.93 -7.11
CA ALA A 70 -7.83 -3.68 -6.82
C ALA A 70 -9.24 -3.93 -6.25
N SER A 71 -10.00 -4.88 -6.82
CA SER A 71 -11.29 -5.30 -6.26
C SER A 71 -11.15 -5.91 -4.85
N PHE A 72 -10.09 -6.67 -4.59
CA PHE A 72 -9.80 -7.18 -3.25
C PHE A 72 -9.57 -6.05 -2.25
N VAL A 73 -8.71 -5.08 -2.60
CA VAL A 73 -8.43 -3.88 -1.77
C VAL A 73 -9.73 -3.12 -1.47
N LEU A 74 -10.53 -2.82 -2.49
CA LEU A 74 -11.83 -2.15 -2.35
C LEU A 74 -12.76 -2.90 -1.40
N ASN A 75 -12.91 -4.22 -1.59
CA ASN A 75 -13.80 -5.04 -0.75
C ASN A 75 -13.35 -5.06 0.70
N VAL A 76 -12.04 -5.15 0.97
CA VAL A 76 -11.52 -5.13 2.34
C VAL A 76 -11.76 -3.76 2.99
N LEU A 77 -11.45 -2.67 2.29
CA LEU A 77 -11.63 -1.31 2.82
C LEU A 77 -13.11 -1.00 3.09
N ALA A 78 -14.01 -1.36 2.17
CA ALA A 78 -15.44 -1.13 2.33
C ALA A 78 -16.05 -1.90 3.51
N ARG A 79 -15.52 -3.08 3.84
CA ARG A 79 -16.06 -3.94 4.91
C ARG A 79 -15.42 -3.69 6.27
N ALA A 80 -14.20 -3.18 6.30
CA ALA A 80 -13.51 -2.85 7.54
C ALA A 80 -13.96 -1.51 8.14
N ASP A 81 -14.73 -0.70 7.40
CA ASP A 81 -15.27 0.61 7.82
C ASP A 81 -14.21 1.54 8.40
N VAL A 82 -13.12 1.71 7.66
CA VAL A 82 -11.88 2.32 8.13
C VAL A 82 -11.70 3.77 7.69
N SER A 83 -11.11 4.57 8.58
CA SER A 83 -10.76 5.96 8.32
C SER A 83 -9.59 6.10 7.30
N PRO A 84 -9.54 7.21 6.53
CA PRO A 84 -8.38 7.54 5.68
C PRO A 84 -7.05 7.51 6.45
N ALA A 85 -7.06 7.95 7.72
CA ALA A 85 -5.90 7.89 8.61
C ALA A 85 -5.30 6.47 8.72
N THR A 86 -6.14 5.44 8.80
CA THR A 86 -5.70 4.05 8.90
C THR A 86 -5.06 3.57 7.60
N LEU A 87 -5.59 3.99 6.46
CA LEU A 87 -4.99 3.69 5.16
C LEU A 87 -3.63 4.36 5.00
N LEU A 88 -3.48 5.62 5.45
CA LEU A 88 -2.19 6.31 5.44
C LEU A 88 -1.13 5.58 6.28
N VAL A 89 -1.49 5.12 7.48
CA VAL A 89 -0.60 4.30 8.31
C VAL A 89 -0.22 2.99 7.61
N ALA A 90 -1.16 2.35 6.93
CA ALA A 90 -0.88 1.14 6.15
C ALA A 90 0.09 1.41 4.97
N LEU A 91 -0.06 2.53 4.27
CA LEU A 91 0.86 2.96 3.20
C LEU A 91 2.29 3.16 3.73
N VAL A 92 2.42 3.83 4.88
CA VAL A 92 3.72 3.97 5.56
C VAL A 92 4.34 2.61 5.86
N TYR A 93 3.55 1.68 6.38
CA TYR A 93 4.01 0.32 6.66
C TYR A 93 4.41 -0.46 5.40
N ILE A 94 3.68 -0.31 4.28
CA ILE A 94 4.04 -0.92 2.99
C ILE A 94 5.39 -0.39 2.49
N THR A 95 5.60 0.94 2.58
CA THR A 95 6.85 1.59 2.16
C THR A 95 8.03 1.12 3.02
N ARG A 96 7.84 1.06 4.35
CA ARG A 96 8.88 0.61 5.30
C ARG A 96 9.20 -0.87 5.17
N ALA A 97 8.23 -1.70 4.81
CA ALA A 97 8.44 -3.14 4.60
C ALA A 97 9.24 -3.46 3.33
N ARG A 98 9.18 -2.60 2.30
CA ARG A 98 9.81 -2.81 0.98
C ARG A 98 11.28 -3.30 1.01
N PRO A 99 12.20 -2.68 1.76
CA PRO A 99 13.60 -3.15 1.82
C PRO A 99 13.81 -4.44 2.63
N HIS A 100 12.81 -4.90 3.39
CA HIS A 100 12.98 -5.98 4.38
C HIS A 100 12.20 -7.24 4.03
N ILE A 101 11.16 -7.10 3.21
CA ILE A 101 10.26 -8.18 2.85
C ILE A 101 10.93 -9.14 1.87
N VAL A 102 10.80 -10.44 2.15
CA VAL A 102 11.22 -11.52 1.25
C VAL A 102 10.04 -12.44 1.03
N ILE A 103 9.64 -12.64 -0.22
CA ILE A 103 8.44 -13.40 -0.57
C ILE A 103 8.84 -14.82 -0.99
N ALA A 104 8.57 -15.80 -0.13
CA ALA A 104 8.87 -17.21 -0.43
C ALA A 104 7.83 -17.86 -1.37
N LEU A 105 6.56 -17.48 -1.24
CA LEU A 105 5.45 -18.01 -2.03
C LEU A 105 4.82 -16.88 -2.84
N ARG A 106 4.64 -17.04 -4.16
CA ARG A 106 4.01 -16.02 -5.02
C ARG A 106 2.48 -15.96 -4.89
N GLN A 107 1.86 -17.04 -4.43
CA GLN A 107 0.40 -17.11 -4.30
C GLN A 107 -0.11 -16.03 -3.34
N TYR A 108 -1.07 -15.23 -3.77
CA TYR A 108 -1.65 -14.13 -2.99
C TYR A 108 -0.62 -13.15 -2.40
N ALA A 109 0.53 -12.95 -3.06
CA ALA A 109 1.60 -12.10 -2.54
C ALA A 109 1.12 -10.65 -2.30
N LEU A 110 0.45 -10.07 -3.29
CA LEU A 110 -0.10 -8.70 -3.21
C LEU A 110 -1.12 -8.58 -2.08
N GLU A 111 -2.06 -9.52 -2.01
CA GLU A 111 -3.11 -9.55 -0.99
C GLU A 111 -2.52 -9.69 0.42
N ARG A 112 -1.50 -10.52 0.61
CA ARG A 112 -0.85 -10.71 1.92
C ARG A 112 -0.06 -9.49 2.36
N VAL A 113 0.66 -8.84 1.44
CA VAL A 113 1.41 -7.60 1.75
C VAL A 113 0.45 -6.49 2.14
N PHE A 114 -0.59 -6.24 1.34
CA PHE A 114 -1.60 -5.24 1.65
C PHE A 114 -2.31 -5.56 2.97
N LEU A 115 -2.82 -6.78 3.12
CA LEU A 115 -3.61 -7.15 4.28
C LEU A 115 -2.80 -7.15 5.58
N GLY A 116 -1.53 -7.60 5.54
CA GLY A 116 -0.63 -7.54 6.69
C GLY A 116 -0.41 -6.11 7.16
N ALA A 117 -0.05 -5.21 6.26
CA ALA A 117 0.09 -3.78 6.57
C ALA A 117 -1.20 -3.19 7.14
N PHE A 118 -2.33 -3.54 6.53
CA PHE A 118 -3.63 -2.95 6.85
C PHE A 118 -4.19 -3.44 8.19
N ILE A 119 -4.03 -4.72 8.53
CA ILE A 119 -4.41 -5.26 9.85
C ILE A 119 -3.59 -4.59 10.95
N VAL A 120 -2.26 -4.50 10.77
CA VAL A 120 -1.36 -3.89 11.75
C VAL A 120 -1.71 -2.41 11.92
N ALA A 121 -1.97 -1.69 10.82
CA ALA A 121 -2.42 -0.29 10.86
C ALA A 121 -3.73 -0.14 11.64
N ASN A 122 -4.75 -0.94 11.35
CA ASN A 122 -6.03 -0.89 12.06
C ASN A 122 -5.88 -1.14 13.56
N LYS A 123 -5.06 -2.13 13.94
CA LYS A 123 -4.77 -2.44 15.34
C LYS A 123 -3.96 -1.36 16.05
N TYR A 124 -3.16 -0.61 15.30
CA TYR A 124 -2.38 0.49 15.84
C TYR A 124 -3.22 1.76 16.03
N THR A 125 -4.15 2.05 15.12
CA THR A 125 -4.91 3.31 15.10
C THR A 125 -6.24 3.29 15.85
N HIS A 126 -6.75 2.11 16.24
CA HIS A 126 -8.06 2.00 16.90
C HIS A 126 -7.98 1.36 18.29
N ASP A 127 -8.62 1.99 19.28
CA ASP A 127 -8.78 1.43 20.62
C ASP A 127 -9.58 0.11 20.63
N ARG A 128 -10.49 -0.06 19.65
CA ARG A 128 -11.32 -1.25 19.46
C ARG A 128 -11.13 -1.80 18.05
N ALA A 129 -9.94 -2.34 17.80
CA ALA A 129 -9.60 -2.92 16.52
C ALA A 129 -10.36 -4.22 16.20
N LEU A 130 -10.47 -4.52 14.90
CA LEU A 130 -11.10 -5.74 14.40
C LEU A 130 -10.31 -6.98 14.82
N LYS A 131 -11.01 -8.06 15.18
CA LYS A 131 -10.36 -9.33 15.52
C LYS A 131 -10.06 -10.12 14.25
N ASN A 132 -9.17 -11.10 14.36
CA ASN A 132 -8.75 -11.90 13.20
C ASN A 132 -9.91 -12.71 12.57
N VAL A 133 -10.99 -12.96 13.32
CA VAL A 133 -12.22 -13.57 12.77
C VAL A 133 -12.98 -12.59 11.88
N ASP A 134 -13.02 -11.31 12.24
CA ASP A 134 -13.71 -10.26 11.47
C ASP A 134 -12.96 -9.98 10.16
N TRP A 135 -11.63 -9.98 10.20
CA TRP A 135 -10.78 -9.90 8.99
C TRP A 135 -10.97 -11.07 8.04
N ALA A 136 -11.12 -12.30 8.58
CA ALA A 136 -11.43 -13.47 7.75
C ALA A 136 -12.78 -13.29 7.03
N LEU A 137 -13.78 -12.73 7.71
CA LEU A 137 -15.06 -12.39 7.09
C LEU A 137 -14.88 -11.30 6.03
N CYS A 138 -14.17 -10.21 6.33
CA CYS A 138 -13.93 -9.08 5.41
C CYS A 138 -13.31 -9.53 4.09
N THR A 139 -12.27 -10.35 4.16
CA THR A 139 -11.57 -10.83 2.97
C THR A 139 -12.33 -11.91 2.21
N GLY A 140 -13.01 -12.83 2.90
CA GLY A 140 -13.67 -14.00 2.31
C GLY A 140 -12.71 -15.01 1.64
N VAL A 141 -11.41 -14.74 1.66
CA VAL A 141 -10.35 -15.54 1.02
C VAL A 141 -9.49 -16.25 2.06
N PHE A 142 -9.16 -15.56 3.15
CA PHE A 142 -8.25 -16.07 4.19
C PHE A 142 -9.03 -16.53 5.42
N ARG A 143 -8.61 -17.66 6.00
CA ARG A 143 -9.16 -18.12 7.28
C ARG A 143 -8.53 -17.36 8.43
N LYS A 144 -9.17 -17.37 9.60
CA LYS A 144 -8.66 -16.74 10.84
C LYS A 144 -7.18 -17.08 11.13
N ARG A 145 -6.77 -18.34 10.90
CA ARG A 145 -5.39 -18.79 11.12
C ARG A 145 -4.42 -18.11 10.14
N ASP A 146 -4.82 -17.98 8.88
CA ASP A 146 -4.02 -17.33 7.84
C ASP A 146 -3.88 -15.84 8.15
N ILE A 147 -4.96 -15.18 8.58
CA ILE A 147 -4.94 -13.79 9.04
C ILE A 147 -3.90 -13.60 10.16
N GLY A 148 -3.90 -14.48 11.18
CA GLY A 148 -2.93 -14.40 12.27
C GLY A 148 -1.48 -14.60 11.83
N ARG A 149 -1.25 -15.49 10.85
CA ARG A 149 0.08 -15.69 10.26
C ARG A 149 0.53 -14.46 9.47
N ILE A 150 -0.33 -13.93 8.60
CA ILE A 150 -0.07 -12.72 7.80
C ILE A 150 0.27 -11.53 8.70
N GLU A 151 -0.50 -11.33 9.77
CA GLU A 151 -0.24 -10.29 10.76
C GLU A 151 1.13 -10.45 11.43
N GLN A 152 1.42 -11.65 11.96
CA GLN A 152 2.67 -11.92 12.65
C GLN A 152 3.89 -11.76 11.73
N GLU A 153 3.81 -12.32 10.52
CA GLU A 153 4.89 -12.19 9.52
C GLU A 153 5.12 -10.73 9.14
N PHE A 154 4.06 -9.92 9.01
CA PHE A 154 4.20 -8.51 8.68
C PHE A 154 4.80 -7.69 9.84
N LEU A 155 4.43 -7.99 11.09
CA LEU A 155 5.05 -7.40 12.29
C LEU A 155 6.54 -7.72 12.37
N ASP A 156 6.92 -8.96 12.04
CA ASP A 156 8.33 -9.38 12.03
C ASP A 156 9.13 -8.67 10.94
N VAL A 157 8.52 -8.36 9.78
CA VAL A 157 9.13 -7.55 8.71
C VAL A 157 9.36 -6.10 9.15
N LEU A 158 8.44 -5.53 9.92
CA LEU A 158 8.59 -4.18 10.50
C LEU A 158 9.52 -4.15 11.72
N ASP A 159 10.03 -5.30 12.18
CA ASP A 159 10.76 -5.44 13.44
C ASP A 159 10.04 -4.76 14.62
N TRP A 160 8.70 -4.83 14.62
CA TRP A 160 7.81 -4.22 15.62
C TRP A 160 7.93 -2.69 15.78
N GLU A 161 8.59 -1.99 14.85
CA GLU A 161 8.67 -0.54 14.88
C GLU A 161 7.37 0.05 14.28
N LEU A 162 6.35 0.26 15.11
CA LEU A 162 5.02 0.73 14.67
C LEU A 162 4.84 2.26 14.75
N GLY A 163 5.79 2.99 15.32
CA GLY A 163 5.70 4.45 15.41
C GLY A 163 5.63 5.09 14.03
N VAL A 164 4.62 5.92 13.79
CA VAL A 164 4.47 6.72 12.56
C VAL A 164 4.73 8.18 12.89
N ARG A 165 5.56 8.84 12.06
CA ARG A 165 5.87 10.26 12.17
C ARG A 165 5.24 11.02 11.01
N ASP A 166 5.04 12.32 11.22
CA ASP A 166 4.52 13.23 10.19
C ASP A 166 5.29 13.14 8.87
N ALA A 167 6.61 13.00 8.93
CA ALA A 167 7.46 12.86 7.75
C ALA A 167 7.15 11.59 6.94
N ASP A 168 6.76 10.50 7.61
CA ASP A 168 6.39 9.25 6.93
C ASP A 168 5.08 9.42 6.16
N LEU A 169 4.12 10.13 6.75
CA LEU A 169 2.83 10.44 6.12
C LEU A 169 3.01 11.40 4.94
N LEU A 170 3.81 12.45 5.12
CA LEU A 170 4.07 13.46 4.09
C LEU A 170 4.80 12.89 2.87
N ALA A 171 5.54 11.79 3.01
CA ALA A 171 6.15 11.10 1.87
C ALA A 171 5.10 10.59 0.86
N HIS A 172 3.84 10.40 1.28
CA HIS A 172 2.74 9.99 0.42
C HIS A 172 1.85 11.17 -0.05
N HIS A 173 2.08 12.39 0.44
CA HIS A 173 1.23 13.56 0.15
C HIS A 173 1.14 13.89 -1.33
N GLU A 174 2.28 14.00 -2.02
CA GLU A 174 2.31 14.36 -3.44
C GLU A 174 1.54 13.34 -4.30
N GLY A 175 1.80 12.05 -4.10
CA GLY A 175 1.15 10.97 -4.86
C GLY A 175 -0.35 10.91 -4.62
N LEU A 176 -0.80 11.09 -3.38
CA LEU A 176 -2.21 11.06 -3.04
C LEU A 176 -2.95 12.33 -3.48
N VAL A 177 -2.36 13.52 -3.35
CA VAL A 177 -2.99 14.76 -3.82
C VAL A 177 -3.07 14.81 -5.34
N ALA A 178 -2.06 14.29 -6.06
CA ALA A 178 -2.14 14.15 -7.51
C ALA A 178 -3.34 13.29 -7.95
N THR A 179 -3.73 12.29 -7.14
CA THR A 179 -4.91 11.46 -7.44
C THR A 179 -6.24 12.18 -7.24
N ASP A 180 -6.27 13.24 -6.42
CA ASP A 180 -7.45 14.08 -6.17
C ASP A 180 -7.57 15.25 -7.19
N LEU A 181 -6.45 15.63 -7.81
CA LEU A 181 -6.36 16.68 -8.82
C LEU A 181 -6.61 16.20 -10.26
N GLU A 182 -6.59 14.90 -10.53
CA GLU A 182 -6.85 14.34 -11.86
C GLU A 182 -8.38 14.35 -12.17
N PRO A 183 -8.87 15.26 -13.03
CA PRO A 183 -10.23 15.19 -13.52
C PRO A 183 -10.25 14.14 -14.64
N TYR A 184 -10.63 12.92 -14.30
CA TYR A 184 -11.33 11.98 -15.18
C TYR A 184 -10.82 11.89 -16.64
N ARG A 185 -9.61 11.37 -16.88
CA ARG A 185 -9.23 10.88 -18.22
C ARG A 185 -9.73 9.45 -18.44
N TYR A 186 -11.05 9.29 -18.60
CA TYR A 186 -11.62 8.10 -19.24
C TYR A 186 -12.57 8.53 -20.35
N GLY A 187 -12.06 8.55 -21.59
CA GLY A 187 -12.86 8.85 -22.77
C GLY A 187 -12.05 9.42 -23.94
N GLN A 188 -11.11 8.66 -24.50
CA GLN A 188 -10.60 8.87 -25.86
C GLN A 188 -9.94 7.56 -26.34
N VAL A 189 -10.77 6.63 -26.79
CA VAL A 189 -10.34 5.59 -27.73
C VAL A 189 -11.03 5.93 -29.04
N GLY A 190 -10.24 6.29 -30.06
CA GLY A 190 -10.69 6.40 -31.46
C GLY A 190 -10.71 7.81 -32.04
N ALA A 191 -9.54 8.33 -32.43
CA ALA A 191 -9.33 8.95 -33.74
C ALA A 191 -7.83 9.20 -33.93
N GLU A 192 -7.37 8.88 -35.12
CA GLU A 192 -5.99 8.79 -35.58
C GLU A 192 -5.21 10.12 -35.67
N GLU A 193 -3.89 9.92 -35.68
CA GLU A 193 -2.87 10.59 -36.50
C GLU A 193 -2.16 11.89 -36.06
N ALA A 194 -0.83 11.77 -36.21
CA ALA A 194 0.16 12.75 -36.67
C ALA A 194 1.15 13.36 -35.67
N GLU A 195 2.40 12.92 -35.84
CA GLU A 195 3.66 13.67 -35.84
C GLU A 195 4.40 14.10 -34.55
N ASN A 196 5.62 13.57 -34.44
CA ASN A 196 6.78 13.99 -33.65
C ASN A 196 7.40 15.27 -34.30
N PRO A 197 8.40 16.03 -33.74
CA PRO A 197 9.31 15.71 -32.64
C PRO A 197 9.72 16.87 -31.68
N ASN A 198 10.58 16.52 -30.71
CA ASN A 198 11.44 17.37 -29.85
C ASN A 198 10.80 18.13 -28.67
N VAL A 199 11.02 17.62 -27.44
CA VAL A 199 11.51 18.47 -26.33
C VAL A 199 12.45 17.66 -25.41
N HIS A 200 13.56 18.30 -25.06
CA HIS A 200 14.70 17.83 -24.28
C HIS A 200 14.40 17.13 -22.94
N THR A 201 15.17 16.07 -22.71
CA THR A 201 15.36 15.34 -21.45
C THR A 201 16.14 16.20 -20.44
N TYR A 202 15.56 16.46 -19.27
CA TYR A 202 16.31 16.86 -18.08
C TYR A 202 16.41 15.66 -17.14
N HIS A 203 17.61 15.06 -17.08
CA HIS A 203 17.99 14.09 -16.06
C HIS A 203 18.24 14.83 -14.74
N HIS A 204 17.37 14.66 -13.74
CA HIS A 204 17.72 14.96 -12.36
C HIS A 204 17.88 13.64 -11.59
N SER A 205 19.13 13.19 -11.49
CA SER A 205 19.52 12.08 -10.65
C SER A 205 19.40 12.48 -9.18
N ILE A 206 18.45 11.89 -8.44
CA ILE A 206 18.49 11.90 -6.98
C ILE A 206 18.98 10.54 -6.53
N LYS A 207 20.30 10.46 -6.33
CA LYS A 207 20.93 9.44 -5.49
C LYS A 207 20.56 9.76 -4.04
N ARG A 208 19.88 8.86 -3.34
CA ARG A 208 19.90 8.84 -1.87
C ARG A 208 20.39 7.48 -1.39
N GLY A 209 21.46 7.56 -0.61
CA GLY A 209 22.29 6.44 -0.22
C GLY A 209 21.57 5.48 0.71
N CYS A 210 21.85 4.20 0.46
CA CYS A 210 21.53 3.10 1.33
C CYS A 210 22.62 3.01 2.42
N THR A 211 22.28 3.29 3.68
CA THR A 211 23.05 2.82 4.83
C THR A 211 22.09 2.56 5.98
N HIS A 212 21.66 1.31 6.16
CA HIS A 212 21.70 0.61 7.44
C HIS A 212 21.32 -0.87 7.19
N ARG A 213 22.19 -1.75 7.68
CA ARG A 213 22.15 -3.20 7.43
C ARG A 213 21.06 -3.83 8.30
N ALA A 214 19.81 -3.77 7.85
CA ALA A 214 18.71 -4.53 8.45
C ALA A 214 18.71 -5.95 7.88
N ARG A 215 18.58 -6.95 8.76
CA ARG A 215 18.44 -8.35 8.35
C ARG A 215 17.13 -8.53 7.61
N ALA A 216 17.17 -8.89 6.33
CA ALA A 216 15.98 -9.28 5.57
C ALA A 216 15.27 -10.45 6.28
N ARG A 217 13.95 -10.37 6.46
CA ARG A 217 13.14 -11.41 7.13
C ARG A 217 12.02 -11.83 6.19
N ALA A 218 11.87 -13.15 6.02
CA ALA A 218 11.01 -13.71 5.00
C ALA A 218 9.58 -13.92 5.47
N PHE A 219 8.63 -13.61 4.58
CA PHE A 219 7.26 -14.10 4.57
C PHE A 219 7.33 -15.63 4.35
N LYS A 220 7.49 -16.38 5.43
CA LYS A 220 7.56 -17.84 5.43
C LYS A 220 6.18 -18.42 5.71
N LEU A 221 5.34 -18.46 4.67
CA LEU A 221 4.32 -19.51 4.62
C LEU A 221 5.02 -20.84 4.32
N ALA A 222 5.54 -21.48 5.37
CA ALA A 222 5.94 -22.88 5.34
C ALA A 222 4.76 -23.71 5.86
N GLU A 223 4.05 -24.28 4.88
CA GLU A 223 3.10 -25.42 4.93
C GLU A 223 1.90 -25.37 5.92
#